data_AF-A0A933VBI1-F1
#
_entry.id   AF-A0A933VBI1-F1
#
_cell.length_a   1.000
_cell.length_b   1.000
_cell.length_c   1.000
_cell.angle_alpha   90.00
_cell.angle_beta   90.00
_cell.angle_gamma   90.00
#
_symmetry.space_group_name_H-M   'P 1'
#
loop_
_entity.id
_entity.type
_entity.pdbx_description
1 polymer ?
#
loop_
_entity_poly.entity_id
_entity_poly.type
_entity_poly.pdbx_seq_one_letter_code
_entity_poly.pdbx_strand_id
1 'polypeptide(L)'
;MPGDPSLTDVLIGAANQQQGFTNPSFAVYKYAQAKGFGAAHTCEFEVQFGADTYVCQVYDAALVYVKKGDWGNCNWIPYTPNY
;
A
#
# COMPACT_ATOMS: atom_id res chain seq x y z
N MET A 1 -12.55 -20.75 0.33
CA MET A 1 -12.44 -21.82 1.36
C MET A 1 -11.98 -21.15 2.66
N PRO A 2 -12.09 -21.73 3.86
CA PRO A 2 -11.39 -21.16 5.02
C PRO A 2 -9.90 -21.42 4.82
N GLY A 3 -9.15 -20.43 4.31
CA GLY A 3 -7.73 -20.60 3.98
C GLY A 3 -7.18 -19.63 2.94
N ASP A 4 -8.03 -18.92 2.20
CA ASP A 4 -7.56 -17.87 1.29
C ASP A 4 -7.16 -16.62 2.11
N PRO A 5 -5.92 -16.09 1.98
CA PRO A 5 -5.53 -14.87 2.67
C PRO A 5 -6.41 -13.72 2.20
N SER A 6 -6.84 -12.87 3.11
CA SER A 6 -7.57 -11.66 2.72
C SER A 6 -6.65 -10.74 1.91
N LEU A 7 -7.20 -9.85 1.07
CA LEU A 7 -6.41 -8.83 0.38
C LEU A 7 -5.53 -8.07 1.39
N THR A 8 -6.07 -7.76 2.57
CA THR A 8 -5.35 -7.11 3.66
C THR A 8 -4.14 -7.91 4.12
N ASP A 9 -4.25 -9.23 4.31
CA ASP A 9 -3.13 -10.09 4.71
C ASP A 9 -2.02 -10.11 3.64
N VAL A 10 -2.41 -10.19 2.36
CA VAL A 10 -1.46 -10.18 1.24
C VAL A 10 -0.73 -8.84 1.14
N LEU A 11 -1.46 -7.72 1.31
CA LEU A 11 -0.90 -6.37 1.31
C LEU A 11 0.09 -6.16 2.46
N ILE A 12 -0.27 -6.56 3.68
CA ILE A 12 0.59 -6.45 4.86
C ILE A 12 1.82 -7.34 4.68
N GLY A 13 1.64 -8.58 4.20
CA GLY A 13 2.75 -9.50 3.92
C GLY A 13 3.75 -8.92 2.92
N ALA A 14 3.25 -8.34 1.82
CA ALA A 14 4.09 -7.70 0.81
C ALA A 14 4.80 -6.46 1.37
N ALA A 15 4.10 -5.62 2.14
CA ALA A 15 4.67 -4.43 2.77
C ALA A 15 5.83 -4.72 3.72
N ASN A 16 5.72 -5.77 4.53
CA ASN A 16 6.79 -6.20 5.44
C ASN A 16 8.07 -6.64 4.70
N GLN A 17 7.98 -7.01 3.43
CA GLN A 17 9.13 -7.38 2.60
C GLN A 17 9.77 -6.17 1.91
N GLN A 18 9.12 -5.01 1.92
CA GLN A 18 9.65 -3.80 1.27
C GLN A 18 10.57 -3.03 2.22
N GLN A 19 11.82 -2.87 1.83
CA GLN A 19 12.80 -2.08 2.55
C GLN A 19 13.53 -1.12 1.59
N GLY A 20 13.84 0.09 2.08
CA GLY A 20 15.05 0.79 1.64
C GLY A 20 14.98 1.68 0.39
N PHE A 21 13.81 2.10 -0.09
CA PHE A 21 13.78 3.18 -1.09
C PHE A 21 12.46 3.94 -1.06
N THR A 22 12.50 5.27 -1.03
CA THR A 22 11.31 6.14 -1.09
C THR A 22 11.30 6.92 -2.38
N ASN A 23 10.17 6.90 -3.10
CA ASN A 23 9.97 7.79 -4.24
C ASN A 23 8.67 8.59 -4.04
N PRO A 24 8.74 9.93 -3.91
CA PRO A 24 7.58 10.79 -3.64
C PRO A 24 6.75 11.14 -4.88
N SER A 25 7.06 10.59 -6.07
CA SER A 25 6.48 11.04 -7.35
C SER A 25 5.14 10.37 -7.73
N PHE A 26 4.47 9.71 -6.79
CA PHE A 26 3.52 8.65 -7.10
C PHE A 26 2.04 8.95 -6.76
N ALA A 27 1.12 8.20 -7.36
CA ALA A 27 -0.32 8.50 -7.35
C ALA A 27 -0.92 8.42 -5.93
N VAL A 28 -0.47 7.46 -5.13
CA VAL A 28 -0.92 7.27 -3.75
C VAL A 28 -0.34 8.31 -2.78
N TYR A 29 0.72 9.03 -3.15
CA TYR A 29 1.36 10.04 -2.32
C TYR A 29 0.48 11.25 -2.07
N LYS A 30 -0.21 11.75 -3.11
CA LYS A 30 -1.16 12.86 -2.95
C LYS A 30 -2.33 12.49 -2.05
N TYR A 31 -2.81 11.25 -2.18
CA TYR A 31 -3.87 10.73 -1.32
C TYR A 31 -3.42 10.65 0.15
N ALA A 32 -2.22 10.11 0.39
CA ALA A 32 -1.65 9.99 1.73
C ALA A 32 -1.39 11.35 2.39
N GLN A 33 -0.89 12.33 1.63
CA GLN A 33 -0.73 13.71 2.14
C GLN A 33 -2.07 14.33 2.55
N ALA A 34 -3.11 14.21 1.73
CA ALA A 34 -4.42 14.75 2.06
C ALA A 34 -5.03 14.10 3.32
N LYS A 35 -4.62 12.87 3.65
CA LYS A 35 -5.05 12.14 4.84
C LYS A 35 -4.14 12.34 6.06
N GLY A 36 -2.97 12.97 5.90
CA GLY A 36 -2.03 13.17 7.00
C GLY A 36 -1.34 11.90 7.48
N PHE A 37 -1.13 10.91 6.60
CA PHE A 37 -0.50 9.63 6.98
C PHE A 37 1.03 9.69 7.16
N GLY A 38 1.63 10.87 7.00
CA GLY A 38 3.05 11.09 7.22
C GLY A 38 3.91 10.82 5.99
N ALA A 39 5.19 10.55 6.22
CA ALA A 39 6.15 10.25 5.18
C ALA A 39 5.94 8.84 4.64
N ALA A 40 6.25 8.65 3.36
CA ALA A 40 6.37 7.31 2.80
C ALA A 40 7.64 6.64 3.35
N HIS A 41 7.57 5.33 3.57
CA HIS A 41 8.72 4.51 3.94
C HIS A 41 9.21 3.63 2.78
N THR A 42 8.33 3.33 1.84
CA THR A 42 8.62 2.47 0.70
C THR A 42 8.41 3.20 -0.62
N CYS A 43 8.89 2.60 -1.70
CA CYS A 43 8.47 2.91 -3.06
C CYS A 43 7.08 2.33 -3.28
N GLU A 44 6.43 2.71 -4.38
CA GLU A 44 5.27 1.96 -4.84
C GLU A 44 5.71 0.55 -5.25
N PHE A 45 4.95 -0.45 -4.81
CA PHE A 45 5.15 -1.85 -5.19
C PHE A 45 3.82 -2.46 -5.63
N GLU A 46 3.92 -3.42 -6.56
CA GLU A 46 2.75 -4.10 -7.10
C GLU A 46 2.49 -5.39 -6.32
N VAL A 47 1.22 -5.60 -5.98
CA VAL A 47 0.73 -6.78 -5.29
C VAL A 47 -0.37 -7.39 -6.15
N GLN A 48 -0.19 -8.64 -6.54
CA GLN A 48 -1.21 -9.37 -7.27
C GLN A 48 -2.15 -10.08 -6.29
N PHE A 49 -3.45 -9.88 -6.46
CA PHE A 49 -4.48 -10.54 -5.67
C PHE A 49 -5.60 -11.02 -6.59
N GLY A 50 -5.65 -12.35 -6.79
CA GLY A 50 -6.52 -12.96 -7.79
C GLY A 50 -6.15 -12.50 -9.21
N ALA A 51 -7.14 -11.97 -9.94
CA ALA A 51 -6.97 -11.46 -11.30
C ALA A 51 -6.52 -9.98 -11.35
N ASP A 52 -6.45 -9.33 -10.20
CA ASP A 52 -6.20 -7.90 -10.10
C ASP A 52 -4.78 -7.59 -9.59
N THR A 53 -4.23 -6.48 -10.07
CA THR A 53 -2.97 -5.93 -9.58
C THR A 53 -3.26 -4.66 -8.79
N TYR A 54 -2.68 -4.56 -7.60
CA TYR A 54 -2.78 -3.41 -6.71
C TYR A 54 -1.42 -2.73 -6.59
N VAL A 55 -1.40 -1.41 -6.64
CA VAL A 55 -0.22 -0.59 -6.38
C VAL A 55 -0.31 -0.07 -4.96
N CYS A 56 0.75 -0.28 -4.18
CA CYS A 56 0.75 -0.10 -2.73
C CYS A 56 1.97 0.70 -2.29
N GLN A 57 1.82 1.49 -1.23
CA GLN A 57 2.93 2.21 -0.59
C GLN A 57 2.67 2.34 0.91
N VAL A 58 3.73 2.16 1.69
CA VAL A 58 3.70 2.25 3.16
C VAL A 58 4.04 3.67 3.60
N TYR A 59 3.27 4.17 4.57
CA TYR A 59 3.43 5.46 5.24
C TYR A 59 3.53 5.27 6.76
N ASP A 60 3.88 6.33 7.50
CA ASP A 60 4.03 6.30 8.97
C ASP A 60 2.82 5.69 9.69
N ALA A 61 1.61 6.02 9.24
CA ALA A 61 0.36 5.65 9.91
C ALA A 61 -0.52 4.66 9.13
N ALA A 62 -0.19 4.35 7.87
CA ALA A 62 -1.04 3.55 7.02
C ALA A 62 -0.30 2.90 5.85
N LEU A 63 -0.88 1.85 5.29
CA LEU A 63 -0.56 1.35 3.96
C LEU A 63 -1.66 1.80 3.02
N VAL A 64 -1.30 2.58 2.00
CA VAL A 64 -2.22 3.05 0.96
C VAL A 64 -2.09 2.13 -0.24
N TYR A 65 -3.22 1.72 -0.81
CA TYR A 65 -3.27 0.85 -1.98
C TYR A 65 -4.36 1.28 -2.95
N VAL A 66 -4.17 0.97 -4.22
CA VAL A 66 -5.13 1.26 -5.27
C VAL A 66 -5.05 0.18 -6.34
N LYS A 67 -6.19 -0.17 -6.95
CA LYS A 67 -6.18 -1.11 -8.08
C LYS A 67 -5.51 -0.45 -9.28
N LYS A 68 -4.57 -1.14 -9.91
CA LYS A 68 -3.81 -0.64 -11.06
C LYS A 68 -4.77 -0.31 -12.20
N GLY A 69 -4.76 0.95 -12.64
CA GLY A 69 -5.70 1.48 -13.63
C GLY A 69 -6.95 2.15 -13.07
N ASP A 70 -7.19 2.07 -11.75
CA ASP A 70 -8.34 2.70 -11.07
C ASP A 70 -7.88 3.73 -10.01
N TRP A 71 -7.09 4.70 -10.46
CA TRP A 71 -6.41 5.69 -9.60
C TRP A 71 -7.33 6.63 -8.82
N GLY A 72 -8.64 6.65 -9.15
CA GLY A 72 -9.64 7.43 -8.42
C GLY A 72 -10.13 6.76 -7.13
N ASN A 73 -9.87 5.46 -6.97
CA ASN A 73 -10.38 4.64 -5.87
C ASN A 73 -9.27 4.16 -4.93
N CYS A 74 -8.45 5.10 -4.47
CA CYS A 74 -7.42 4.83 -3.47
C CYS A 74 -8.06 4.45 -2.12
N ASN A 75 -7.56 3.37 -1.53
CA ASN A 75 -7.95 2.86 -0.23
C ASN A 75 -6.73 2.78 0.69
N TRP A 76 -6.96 2.63 1.98
CA TRP A 76 -5.89 2.51 2.96
C TRP A 76 -6.27 1.51 4.05
N ILE A 77 -5.26 0.91 4.66
CA ILE A 77 -5.40 0.09 5.86
C ILE A 77 -4.55 0.70 6.99
N PRO A 78 -5.05 0.72 8.24
CA PRO A 78 -4.22 1.05 9.39
C PRO A 78 -3.01 0.12 9.43
N TYR A 79 -1.83 0.69 9.40
CA TYR A 79 -0.59 -0.06 9.40
C TYR A 79 0.47 0.79 10.08
N THR A 80 0.98 0.31 11.21
CA THR A 80 2.10 0.91 11.91
C THR A 80 3.29 -0.02 11.67
N PRO A 81 4.26 0.37 10.84
CA PRO A 81 5.45 -0.44 10.67
C PRO A 81 6.19 -0.53 12.01
N ASN A 82 6.45 -1.75 12.46
CA ASN A 82 7.34 -2.00 13.60
C ASN A 82 8.80 -1.90 13.09
N TYR A 83 9.32 -0.68 12.95
CA TYR A 83 10.74 -0.45 12.70
C TYR A 83 11.57 -0.57 13.98
#